data_AF-A0A7K0K546-F1
#
_entry.id   AF-A0A7K0K546-F1
#
_cell.length_a   1.000
_cell.length_b   1.000
_cell.length_c   1.000
_cell.angle_alpha   90.00
_cell.angle_beta   90.00
_cell.angle_gamma   90.00
#
_symmetry.space_group_name_H-M   'P 1'
#
loop_
_entity.id
_entity.type
_entity.pdbx_description
1 polymer ?
#
loop_
_entity_poly.entity_id
_entity_poly.type
_entity_poly.pdbx_seq_one_letter_code
_entity_poly.pdbx_strand_id
1 'polypeptide(L)'
;MDTLRQRLETKDLKIWVERTTDLLAESADLLNDLNTFPVPNFNTGSNLLASWSGIARFSKGLSAGLKPGQYTANLAGVAAKYPRGASGMFLAAFFGAMAKTWRDTAILRPADLVMAAETIETEFRALDGDAGLEYGLSSLASAVNEELSKLELYTLSQVIGTALVGAQERTVDSADANRGVGDAGLAGACLIIASLADVAAEAEGEAPANVELVSAMLSEWADRSRTLTKALRATPPGGEFAVTFCQVGFAADLKKQRGALSSTCSEVLLTGSVDEIGFGAFTTHVHTAVPLSALPHPPQGVLLEHLSETGMTLPDSTEEDPLPERGNVVLLSRFTKKPLASPRAHLLVLSEAPALMEMFARGGATVLLEPGEAEQIDWALGTRKGPVVVIPASEATRKLAEQFVESNLSENPERSLVLAPTVDELSAVWLCEELTKVDLRSLPLVPDGGLEREIQRILSEIRVEKMSDHLESQLDGLLAFSGEETKELFAVIGATQANPDRMSLQSLVALDPQIELITYYGGQTGPTLLGIHS
;
A
#
# COMPACT_ATOMS: atom_id res chain seq x y z
N MET A 1 -41.03 26.70 -2.59
CA MET A 1 -39.93 25.71 -2.63
C MET A 1 -40.23 24.83 -3.81
N ASP A 2 -39.57 25.14 -4.91
CA ASP A 2 -39.92 24.74 -6.27
C ASP A 2 -38.83 23.77 -6.77
N THR A 3 -39.26 22.60 -7.24
CA THR A 3 -38.52 21.51 -7.92
C THR A 3 -37.49 20.68 -7.13
N LEU A 4 -37.94 19.52 -6.64
CA LEU A 4 -37.10 18.34 -6.32
C LEU A 4 -36.23 17.98 -7.53
N ARG A 5 -34.90 18.19 -7.47
CA ARG A 5 -34.01 17.80 -8.57
C ARG A 5 -33.68 16.31 -8.44
N GLN A 6 -34.47 15.48 -9.13
CA GLN A 6 -34.27 14.03 -9.25
C GLN A 6 -33.13 13.65 -10.22
N ARG A 7 -32.00 14.37 -10.15
CA ARG A 7 -30.80 14.11 -10.95
C ARG A 7 -29.53 14.65 -10.31
N LEU A 8 -28.41 13.96 -10.56
CA LEU A 8 -27.07 14.44 -10.26
C LEU A 8 -26.31 14.79 -11.55
N GLU A 9 -25.51 15.83 -11.48
CA GLU A 9 -24.62 16.34 -12.53
C GLU A 9 -23.17 16.25 -12.05
N THR A 10 -22.20 16.45 -12.94
CA THR A 10 -20.77 16.36 -12.61
C THR A 10 -20.35 17.26 -11.46
N LYS A 11 -20.97 18.43 -11.31
CA LYS A 11 -20.72 19.33 -10.18
C LYS A 11 -21.07 18.69 -8.83
N ASP A 12 -22.12 17.88 -8.78
CA ASP A 12 -22.56 17.20 -7.56
C ASP A 12 -21.58 16.06 -7.22
N LEU A 13 -21.09 15.35 -8.23
CA LEU A 13 -20.05 14.35 -8.05
C LEU A 13 -18.71 14.95 -7.59
N LYS A 14 -18.35 16.16 -8.06
CA LYS A 14 -17.18 16.89 -7.56
C LYS A 14 -17.35 17.26 -6.09
N ILE A 15 -18.52 17.79 -5.71
CA ILE A 15 -18.85 18.09 -4.31
C ILE A 15 -18.77 16.83 -3.46
N TRP A 16 -19.31 15.71 -3.92
CA TRP A 16 -19.23 14.43 -3.21
C TRP A 16 -17.77 13.97 -3.02
N VAL A 17 -16.94 14.02 -4.06
CA VAL A 17 -15.52 13.65 -3.96
C VAL A 17 -14.78 14.54 -2.97
N GLU A 18 -15.00 15.86 -3.01
CA GLU A 18 -14.39 16.83 -2.09
C GLU A 18 -14.83 16.58 -0.64
N ARG A 19 -16.14 16.53 -0.37
CA ARG A 19 -16.69 16.27 0.98
C ARG A 19 -16.27 14.93 1.54
N THR A 20 -16.22 13.89 0.70
CA THR A 20 -15.76 12.55 1.13
C THR A 20 -14.27 12.58 1.46
N THR A 21 -13.47 13.41 0.79
CA THR A 21 -12.03 13.56 1.12
C THR A 21 -11.86 14.11 2.53
N ASP A 22 -12.58 15.19 2.86
CA ASP A 22 -12.53 15.81 4.19
C ASP A 22 -13.04 14.83 5.26
N LEU A 23 -14.17 14.15 5.00
CA LEU A 23 -14.75 13.18 5.92
C LEU A 23 -13.80 12.00 6.19
N LEU A 24 -13.16 11.45 5.16
CA LEU A 24 -12.18 10.37 5.32
C LEU A 24 -10.92 10.85 6.01
N ALA A 25 -10.51 12.11 5.83
CA ALA A 25 -9.37 12.69 6.53
C ALA A 25 -9.62 12.81 8.04
N GLU A 26 -10.84 13.18 8.42
CA GLU A 26 -11.30 13.25 9.82
C GLU A 26 -11.50 11.86 10.43
N SER A 27 -11.96 10.89 9.63
CA SER A 27 -12.33 9.55 10.10
C SER A 27 -11.21 8.50 9.98
N ALA A 28 -10.05 8.83 9.41
CA ALA A 28 -9.00 7.84 9.11
C ALA A 28 -8.53 7.10 10.37
N ASP A 29 -8.24 7.81 11.46
CA ASP A 29 -7.78 7.19 12.70
C ASP A 29 -8.87 6.33 13.34
N LEU A 30 -10.13 6.77 13.29
CA LEU A 30 -11.29 6.00 13.73
C LEU A 30 -11.42 4.67 12.94
N LEU A 31 -11.32 4.74 11.61
CA LEU A 31 -11.37 3.55 10.76
C LEU A 31 -10.17 2.62 10.97
N ASN A 32 -8.99 3.18 11.22
CA ASN A 32 -7.81 2.40 11.61
C ASN A 32 -8.04 1.68 12.95
N ASP A 33 -8.63 2.35 13.93
CA ASP A 33 -9.00 1.75 15.23
C ASP A 33 -10.05 0.63 15.11
N LEU A 34 -10.99 0.77 14.17
CA LEU A 34 -12.00 -0.25 13.90
C LEU A 34 -11.43 -1.45 13.13
N ASN A 35 -10.32 -1.28 12.40
CA ASN A 35 -9.72 -2.30 11.54
C ASN A 35 -9.02 -3.42 12.32
N THR A 36 -9.85 -4.25 12.93
CA THR A 36 -9.50 -5.34 13.84
C THR A 36 -9.96 -6.69 13.31
N PHE A 37 -10.73 -6.70 12.23
CA PHE A 37 -11.31 -7.87 11.57
C PHE A 37 -11.38 -7.63 10.04
N PRO A 38 -11.19 -8.68 9.20
CA PRO A 38 -10.77 -10.05 9.57
C PRO A 38 -9.30 -10.13 9.97
N VAL A 39 -8.49 -9.13 9.58
CA VAL A 39 -7.06 -9.06 9.86
C VAL A 39 -6.77 -7.75 10.61
N PRO A 40 -6.29 -7.79 11.87
CA PRO A 40 -6.02 -6.59 12.65
C PRO A 40 -4.69 -5.94 12.24
N ASN A 41 -4.69 -5.18 11.13
CA ASN A 41 -3.53 -4.45 10.63
C ASN A 41 -3.66 -2.92 10.71
N PHE A 42 -4.77 -2.41 11.26
CA PHE A 42 -4.95 -1.00 11.66
C PHE A 42 -4.67 0.04 10.57
N ASN A 43 -4.94 -0.28 9.31
CA ASN A 43 -4.55 0.55 8.17
C ASN A 43 -5.69 0.88 7.19
N THR A 44 -6.93 0.42 7.44
CA THR A 44 -8.07 0.64 6.51
C THR A 44 -8.34 2.12 6.28
N GLY A 45 -8.37 2.93 7.35
CA GLY A 45 -8.57 4.37 7.23
C GLY A 45 -7.45 5.05 6.44
N SER A 46 -6.19 4.72 6.73
CA SER A 46 -5.02 5.23 6.02
C SER A 46 -5.03 4.86 4.53
N ASN A 47 -5.33 3.60 4.21
CA ASN A 47 -5.39 3.09 2.83
C ASN A 47 -6.55 3.69 2.05
N LEU A 48 -7.72 3.81 2.68
CA LEU A 48 -8.91 4.40 2.07
C LEU A 48 -8.70 5.89 1.80
N LEU A 49 -8.20 6.64 2.77
CA LEU A 49 -7.87 8.06 2.61
C LEU A 49 -6.80 8.28 1.53
N ALA A 50 -5.74 7.47 1.51
CA ALA A 50 -4.69 7.57 0.51
C ALA A 50 -5.21 7.36 -0.91
N SER A 51 -6.00 6.30 -1.11
CA SER A 51 -6.61 5.98 -2.41
C SER A 51 -7.59 7.09 -2.84
N TRP A 52 -8.48 7.53 -1.95
CA TRP A 52 -9.46 8.57 -2.26
C TRP A 52 -8.82 9.93 -2.52
N SER A 53 -7.80 10.31 -1.75
CA SER A 53 -7.09 11.59 -1.92
C SER A 53 -6.39 11.68 -3.28
N GLY A 54 -5.82 10.56 -3.77
CA GLY A 54 -5.25 10.49 -5.11
C GLY A 54 -6.29 10.78 -6.20
N ILE A 55 -7.48 10.16 -6.07
CA ILE A 55 -8.62 10.38 -6.96
C ILE A 55 -9.11 11.84 -6.87
N ALA A 56 -9.25 12.38 -5.66
CA ALA A 56 -9.72 13.74 -5.43
C ALA A 56 -8.76 14.80 -5.98
N ARG A 57 -7.45 14.62 -5.79
CA ARG A 57 -6.42 15.51 -6.35
C ARG A 57 -6.50 15.54 -7.88
N PHE A 58 -6.65 14.38 -8.51
CA PHE A 58 -6.83 14.32 -9.96
C PHE A 58 -8.15 14.98 -10.40
N SER A 59 -9.24 14.73 -9.66
CA SER A 59 -10.55 15.33 -9.93
C SER A 59 -10.52 16.86 -9.96
N LYS A 60 -9.70 17.51 -9.13
CA LYS A 60 -9.57 18.99 -9.10
C LYS A 60 -9.21 19.57 -10.47
N GLY A 61 -8.39 18.87 -11.25
CA GLY A 61 -7.99 19.27 -12.61
C GLY A 61 -9.06 19.04 -13.69
N LEU A 62 -10.12 18.28 -13.40
CA LEU A 62 -11.16 17.96 -14.36
C LEU A 62 -12.22 19.07 -14.48
N SER A 63 -12.59 19.39 -15.72
CA SER A 63 -13.63 20.37 -16.02
C SER A 63 -15.00 19.96 -15.47
N ALA A 64 -15.70 20.90 -14.84
CA ALA A 64 -17.09 20.70 -14.40
C ALA A 64 -18.08 20.54 -15.58
N GLY A 65 -17.66 20.86 -16.81
CA GLY A 65 -18.46 20.69 -18.03
C GLY A 65 -18.43 19.27 -18.61
N LEU A 66 -17.61 18.36 -18.06
CA LEU A 66 -17.65 16.95 -18.44
C LEU A 66 -19.03 16.35 -18.14
N LYS A 67 -19.44 15.36 -18.92
CA LYS A 67 -20.60 14.53 -18.55
C LYS A 67 -20.25 13.64 -17.35
N PRO A 68 -21.21 13.27 -16.47
CA PRO A 68 -20.97 12.40 -15.33
C PRO A 68 -20.23 11.11 -15.70
N GLY A 69 -20.64 10.45 -16.80
CA GLY A 69 -19.94 9.25 -17.29
C GLY A 69 -18.46 9.45 -17.58
N GLN A 70 -18.13 10.55 -18.28
CA GLN A 70 -16.75 10.89 -18.62
C GLN A 70 -15.94 11.27 -17.39
N TYR A 71 -16.54 12.03 -16.48
CA TYR A 71 -15.91 12.39 -15.21
C TYR A 71 -15.57 11.14 -14.40
N THR A 72 -16.53 10.23 -14.21
CA THR A 72 -16.32 8.98 -13.47
C THR A 72 -15.32 8.04 -14.16
N ALA A 73 -15.32 7.95 -15.49
CA ALA A 73 -14.31 7.17 -16.23
C ALA A 73 -12.88 7.68 -16.01
N ASN A 74 -12.71 9.01 -15.93
CA ASN A 74 -11.42 9.62 -15.57
C ASN A 74 -11.02 9.25 -14.13
N LEU A 75 -11.95 9.28 -13.17
CA LEU A 75 -11.66 8.85 -11.79
C LEU A 75 -11.30 7.37 -11.70
N ALA A 76 -12.00 6.51 -12.44
CA ALA A 76 -11.75 5.06 -12.48
C ALA A 76 -10.35 4.74 -12.99
N GLY A 77 -9.86 5.45 -14.01
CA GLY A 77 -8.50 5.28 -14.53
C GLY A 77 -7.42 5.54 -13.47
N VAL A 78 -7.59 6.57 -12.65
CA VAL A 78 -6.65 6.88 -11.55
C VAL A 78 -6.78 5.89 -10.41
N ALA A 79 -8.01 5.54 -10.02
CA ALA A 79 -8.27 4.57 -8.96
C ALA A 79 -7.64 3.20 -9.28
N ALA A 80 -7.71 2.77 -10.54
CA ALA A 80 -7.13 1.50 -10.99
C ALA A 80 -5.59 1.52 -11.04
N LYS A 81 -4.96 2.65 -11.36
CA LYS A 81 -3.49 2.71 -11.52
C LYS A 81 -2.75 2.63 -10.18
N TYR A 82 -3.29 3.24 -9.12
CA TYR A 82 -2.57 3.43 -7.85
C TYR A 82 -3.42 3.11 -6.60
N PRO A 83 -4.03 1.92 -6.47
CA PRO A 83 -4.79 1.56 -5.28
C PRO A 83 -3.88 1.30 -4.07
N ARG A 84 -4.34 1.64 -2.88
CA ARG A 84 -3.66 1.36 -1.61
C ARG A 84 -4.43 0.30 -0.82
N GLY A 85 -3.80 -0.86 -0.62
CA GLY A 85 -4.40 -2.00 0.08
C GLY A 85 -5.68 -2.52 -0.57
N ALA A 86 -6.38 -3.41 0.14
CA ALA A 86 -7.69 -3.89 -0.26
C ALA A 86 -8.71 -2.74 -0.47
N SER A 87 -8.71 -1.72 0.40
CA SER A 87 -9.60 -0.57 0.29
C SER A 87 -9.48 0.14 -1.06
N GLY A 88 -8.26 0.38 -1.53
CA GLY A 88 -8.02 0.97 -2.85
C GLY A 88 -8.48 0.09 -4.00
N MET A 89 -8.34 -1.24 -3.87
CA MET A 89 -8.81 -2.19 -4.88
C MET A 89 -10.34 -2.17 -5.02
N PHE A 90 -11.07 -2.13 -3.91
CA PHE A 90 -12.52 -2.00 -3.93
C PHE A 90 -12.97 -0.64 -4.46
N LEU A 91 -12.26 0.44 -4.15
CA LEU A 91 -12.52 1.75 -4.77
C LEU A 91 -12.30 1.72 -6.29
N ALA A 92 -11.22 1.07 -6.76
CA ALA A 92 -10.96 0.90 -8.18
C ALA A 92 -12.09 0.13 -8.88
N ALA A 93 -12.54 -0.98 -8.29
CA ALA A 93 -13.69 -1.74 -8.81
C ALA A 93 -14.99 -0.93 -8.77
N PHE A 94 -15.22 -0.14 -7.71
CA PHE A 94 -16.40 0.70 -7.55
C PHE A 94 -16.47 1.80 -8.61
N PHE A 95 -15.39 2.57 -8.80
CA PHE A 95 -15.33 3.58 -9.86
C PHE A 95 -15.34 2.95 -11.25
N GLY A 96 -14.69 1.80 -11.44
CA GLY A 96 -14.72 1.03 -12.67
C GLY A 96 -16.14 0.58 -13.07
N ALA A 97 -16.91 0.07 -12.11
CA ALA A 97 -18.30 -0.31 -12.29
C ALA A 97 -19.15 0.90 -12.71
N MET A 98 -19.07 2.01 -11.97
CA MET A 98 -19.82 3.23 -12.30
C MET A 98 -19.43 3.78 -13.68
N ALA A 99 -18.14 3.77 -14.04
CA ALA A 99 -17.67 4.20 -15.35
C ALA A 99 -18.19 3.32 -16.49
N LYS A 100 -18.30 2.00 -16.26
CA LYS A 100 -18.87 1.05 -17.21
C LYS A 100 -20.36 1.29 -17.42
N THR A 101 -21.11 1.53 -16.35
CA THR A 101 -22.55 1.79 -16.40
C THR A 101 -22.89 3.15 -17.01
N TRP A 102 -22.12 4.20 -16.67
CA TRP A 102 -22.47 5.59 -17.01
C TRP A 102 -21.79 6.14 -18.27
N ARG A 103 -21.08 5.31 -19.05
CA ARG A 103 -20.17 5.70 -20.15
C ARG A 103 -20.62 6.88 -21.02
N ASP A 104 -21.91 6.99 -21.34
CA ASP A 104 -22.50 8.05 -22.18
C ASP A 104 -23.54 8.93 -21.48
N THR A 105 -23.71 8.74 -20.17
CA THR A 105 -24.75 9.37 -19.38
C THR A 105 -24.46 10.85 -19.14
N ALA A 106 -25.36 11.72 -19.60
CA ALA A 106 -25.22 13.18 -19.51
C ALA A 106 -25.70 13.76 -18.16
N ILE A 107 -26.61 13.06 -17.47
CA ILE A 107 -27.11 13.35 -16.13
C ILE A 107 -27.40 12.00 -15.45
N LEU A 108 -27.12 11.87 -14.16
CA LEU A 108 -27.45 10.65 -13.42
C LEU A 108 -28.85 10.77 -12.84
N ARG A 109 -29.72 9.83 -13.18
CA ARG A 109 -31.06 9.65 -12.61
C ARG A 109 -31.03 8.52 -11.59
N PRO A 110 -32.06 8.37 -10.74
CA PRO A 110 -32.13 7.27 -9.78
C PRO A 110 -31.94 5.87 -10.41
N ALA A 111 -32.50 5.64 -11.60
CA ALA A 111 -32.31 4.38 -12.33
C ALA A 111 -30.85 4.11 -12.73
N ASP A 112 -30.06 5.15 -13.03
CA ASP A 112 -28.64 4.99 -13.35
C ASP A 112 -27.81 4.57 -12.13
N LEU A 113 -28.26 4.92 -10.92
CA LEU A 113 -27.66 4.49 -9.66
C LEU A 113 -28.00 3.02 -9.36
N VAL A 114 -29.23 2.59 -9.62
CA VAL A 114 -29.65 1.18 -9.48
C VAL A 114 -28.85 0.29 -10.44
N MET A 115 -28.73 0.68 -11.72
CA MET A 115 -27.90 -0.07 -12.68
C MET A 115 -26.41 -0.11 -12.27
N ALA A 116 -25.91 0.96 -11.63
CA ALA A 116 -24.55 0.97 -11.11
C ALA A 116 -24.38 0.00 -9.95
N ALA A 117 -25.36 -0.10 -9.05
CA ALA A 117 -25.34 -1.06 -7.93
C ALA A 117 -25.25 -2.51 -8.43
N GLU A 118 -26.00 -2.89 -9.46
CA GLU A 118 -25.92 -4.23 -10.10
C GLU A 118 -24.52 -4.51 -10.67
N THR A 119 -23.93 -3.49 -11.29
CA THR A 119 -22.58 -3.60 -11.86
C THR A 119 -21.52 -3.67 -10.76
N ILE A 120 -21.68 -2.91 -9.68
CA ILE A 120 -20.78 -2.92 -8.51
C ILE A 120 -20.75 -4.30 -7.86
N GLU A 121 -21.91 -4.94 -7.64
CA GLU A 121 -21.97 -6.31 -7.11
C GLU A 121 -21.19 -7.30 -8.00
N THR A 122 -21.35 -7.17 -9.32
CA THR A 122 -20.65 -8.03 -10.29
C THR A 122 -19.13 -7.82 -10.22
N GLU A 123 -18.67 -6.56 -10.23
CA GLU A 123 -17.24 -6.25 -10.18
C GLU A 123 -16.62 -6.58 -8.81
N PHE A 124 -17.35 -6.44 -7.70
CA PHE A 124 -16.89 -6.81 -6.36
C PHE A 124 -16.73 -8.33 -6.23
N ARG A 125 -17.69 -9.13 -6.71
CA ARG A 125 -17.54 -10.60 -6.75
C ARG A 125 -16.41 -11.04 -7.66
N ALA A 126 -16.21 -10.35 -8.78
CA ALA A 126 -15.06 -10.62 -9.64
C ALA A 126 -13.74 -10.27 -8.95
N LEU A 127 -13.73 -9.23 -8.11
CA LEU A 127 -12.56 -8.77 -7.38
C LEU A 127 -12.08 -9.80 -6.34
N ASP A 128 -12.94 -10.20 -5.40
CA ASP A 128 -12.59 -11.12 -4.30
C ASP A 128 -12.69 -12.61 -4.67
N GLY A 129 -13.45 -12.96 -5.72
CA GLY A 129 -13.59 -14.33 -6.23
C GLY A 129 -14.55 -15.21 -5.41
N ASP A 130 -14.49 -16.53 -5.63
CA ASP A 130 -15.46 -17.49 -5.06
C ASP A 130 -15.39 -17.62 -3.52
N ALA A 131 -14.33 -17.11 -2.89
CA ALA A 131 -14.08 -17.19 -1.45
C ALA A 131 -14.45 -15.91 -0.68
N GLY A 132 -15.27 -15.03 -1.28
CA GLY A 132 -15.67 -13.74 -0.68
C GLY A 132 -16.15 -13.85 0.77
N LEU A 133 -15.88 -12.81 1.56
CA LEU A 133 -16.25 -12.77 2.98
C LEU A 133 -17.77 -12.70 3.15
N GLU A 134 -18.31 -13.52 4.06
CA GLU A 134 -19.74 -13.55 4.41
C GLU A 134 -20.27 -12.15 4.79
N TYR A 135 -19.42 -11.36 5.46
CA TYR A 135 -19.69 -9.98 5.89
C TYR A 135 -18.73 -8.97 5.22
N GLY A 136 -18.42 -9.17 3.93
CA GLY A 136 -17.59 -8.25 3.14
C GLY A 136 -18.37 -7.30 2.22
N LEU A 137 -17.64 -6.47 1.46
CA LEU A 137 -18.21 -5.49 0.54
C LEU A 137 -19.02 -6.13 -0.61
N SER A 138 -18.63 -7.32 -1.09
CA SER A 138 -19.39 -8.08 -2.10
C SER A 138 -20.76 -8.55 -1.58
N SER A 139 -20.82 -9.00 -0.32
CA SER A 139 -22.06 -9.35 0.40
C SER A 139 -22.96 -8.13 0.61
N LEU A 140 -22.38 -6.98 0.99
CA LEU A 140 -23.10 -5.71 1.05
C LEU A 140 -23.72 -5.34 -0.30
N ALA A 141 -22.95 -5.37 -1.38
CA ALA A 141 -23.46 -5.02 -2.71
C ALA A 141 -24.64 -5.91 -3.12
N SER A 142 -24.57 -7.21 -2.83
CA SER A 142 -25.67 -8.16 -3.06
C SER A 142 -26.93 -7.81 -2.24
N ALA A 143 -26.76 -7.45 -0.96
CA ALA A 143 -27.88 -7.09 -0.09
C ALA A 143 -28.56 -5.79 -0.55
N VAL A 144 -27.76 -4.79 -0.94
CA VAL A 144 -28.28 -3.53 -1.48
C VAL A 144 -29.09 -3.77 -2.76
N ASN A 145 -28.61 -4.60 -3.69
CA ASN A 145 -29.37 -4.90 -4.90
C ASN A 145 -30.67 -5.67 -4.61
N GLU A 146 -30.67 -6.57 -3.64
CA GLU A 146 -31.90 -7.24 -3.21
C GLU A 146 -32.94 -6.22 -2.71
N GLU A 147 -32.54 -5.28 -1.85
CA GLU A 147 -33.44 -4.24 -1.34
C GLU A 147 -33.88 -3.24 -2.40
N LEU A 148 -32.98 -2.83 -3.30
CA LEU A 148 -33.30 -1.94 -4.42
C LEU A 148 -34.33 -2.58 -5.38
N SER A 149 -34.32 -3.91 -5.52
CA SER A 149 -35.29 -4.64 -6.35
C SER A 149 -36.71 -4.62 -5.80
N LYS A 150 -36.87 -4.32 -4.49
CA LYS A 150 -38.16 -4.25 -3.79
C LYS A 150 -38.81 -2.87 -3.89
N LEU A 151 -38.08 -1.85 -4.36
CA LEU A 151 -38.61 -0.50 -4.52
C LEU A 151 -39.56 -0.41 -5.72
N GLU A 152 -40.73 0.20 -5.52
CA GLU A 152 -41.72 0.41 -6.60
C GLU A 152 -41.47 1.70 -7.39
N LEU A 153 -40.78 2.67 -6.79
CA LEU A 153 -40.42 3.96 -7.38
C LEU A 153 -39.01 4.34 -6.95
N TYR A 154 -38.31 5.07 -7.81
CA TYR A 154 -36.94 5.52 -7.56
C TYR A 154 -36.86 7.04 -7.46
N THR A 155 -36.56 7.55 -6.26
CA THR A 155 -35.96 8.89 -6.06
C THR A 155 -34.47 8.76 -5.73
N LEU A 156 -33.71 9.88 -5.78
CA LEU A 156 -32.29 9.82 -5.41
C LEU A 156 -32.14 9.42 -3.94
N SER A 157 -32.91 10.05 -3.06
CA SER A 157 -32.85 9.76 -1.62
C SER A 157 -33.32 8.35 -1.29
N GLN A 158 -34.31 7.80 -2.00
CA GLN A 158 -34.72 6.41 -1.81
C GLN A 158 -33.62 5.42 -2.21
N VAL A 159 -33.05 5.57 -3.41
CA VAL A 159 -32.03 4.63 -3.91
C VAL A 159 -30.75 4.69 -3.07
N ILE A 160 -30.25 5.89 -2.78
CA ILE A 160 -29.02 6.06 -2.00
C ILE A 160 -29.27 5.75 -0.52
N GLY A 161 -30.44 6.12 0.01
CA GLY A 161 -30.86 5.79 1.36
C GLY A 161 -30.97 4.28 1.60
N THR A 162 -31.52 3.52 0.65
CA THR A 162 -31.53 2.05 0.70
C THR A 162 -30.11 1.48 0.75
N ALA A 163 -29.20 1.99 -0.07
CA ALA A 163 -27.79 1.59 -0.02
C ALA A 163 -27.13 1.93 1.32
N LEU A 164 -27.44 3.11 1.89
CA LEU A 164 -26.91 3.55 3.18
C LEU A 164 -27.39 2.67 4.32
N VAL A 165 -28.69 2.38 4.39
CA VAL A 165 -29.27 1.51 5.40
C VAL A 165 -28.66 0.11 5.30
N GLY A 166 -28.54 -0.45 4.09
CA GLY A 166 -27.87 -1.73 3.89
C GLY A 166 -26.41 -1.73 4.37
N ALA A 167 -25.68 -0.64 4.16
CA ALA A 167 -24.30 -0.49 4.65
C ALA A 167 -24.24 -0.42 6.19
N GLN A 168 -25.16 0.30 6.83
CA GLN A 168 -25.27 0.41 8.28
C GLN A 168 -25.60 -0.95 8.91
N GLU A 169 -26.62 -1.64 8.40
CA GLU A 169 -27.03 -2.97 8.86
C GLU A 169 -25.88 -3.96 8.73
N ARG A 170 -25.23 -4.04 7.57
CA ARG A 170 -24.08 -4.94 7.37
C ARG A 170 -22.90 -4.63 8.27
N THR A 171 -22.65 -3.36 8.56
CA THR A 171 -21.60 -2.95 9.50
C THR A 171 -21.92 -3.44 10.92
N VAL A 172 -23.18 -3.29 11.36
CA VAL A 172 -23.64 -3.78 12.67
C VAL A 172 -23.63 -5.30 12.72
N ASP A 173 -24.14 -5.99 11.72
CA ASP A 173 -24.14 -7.45 11.62
C ASP A 173 -22.73 -8.02 11.69
N SER A 174 -21.79 -7.40 10.96
CA SER A 174 -20.37 -7.75 11.00
C SER A 174 -19.79 -7.61 12.39
N ALA A 175 -20.12 -6.52 13.10
CA ALA A 175 -19.69 -6.30 14.48
C ALA A 175 -20.29 -7.34 15.45
N ASP A 176 -21.59 -7.62 15.34
CA ASP A 176 -22.29 -8.56 16.21
C ASP A 176 -21.81 -10.00 16.01
N ALA A 177 -21.59 -10.41 14.75
CA ALA A 177 -21.06 -11.73 14.40
C ALA A 177 -19.64 -11.95 14.96
N ASN A 178 -18.86 -10.88 15.15
CA ASN A 178 -17.46 -10.93 15.51
C ASN A 178 -17.18 -10.33 16.91
N ARG A 179 -18.10 -10.50 17.86
CA ARG A 179 -17.92 -10.13 19.28
C ARG A 179 -17.63 -8.64 19.52
N GLY A 180 -18.19 -7.78 18.68
CA GLY A 180 -18.10 -6.33 18.77
C GLY A 180 -16.93 -5.73 17.99
N VAL A 181 -16.03 -6.53 17.41
CA VAL A 181 -15.15 -6.08 16.30
C VAL A 181 -15.81 -6.45 14.99
N GLY A 182 -15.51 -5.75 13.90
CA GLY A 182 -16.22 -5.89 12.64
C GLY A 182 -15.41 -5.32 11.50
N ASP A 183 -15.93 -5.43 10.28
CA ASP A 183 -15.21 -5.03 9.07
C ASP A 183 -15.15 -3.49 8.92
N ALA A 184 -13.94 -2.93 9.02
CA ALA A 184 -13.73 -1.49 8.87
C ALA A 184 -13.91 -0.99 7.42
N GLY A 185 -13.84 -1.88 6.44
CA GLY A 185 -14.18 -1.58 5.04
C GLY A 185 -15.67 -1.27 4.87
N LEU A 186 -16.56 -2.01 5.55
CA LEU A 186 -17.99 -1.70 5.60
C LEU A 186 -18.26 -0.34 6.26
N ALA A 187 -17.53 -0.02 7.34
CA ALA A 187 -17.58 1.29 7.99
C ALA A 187 -17.17 2.42 7.04
N GLY A 188 -16.08 2.22 6.28
CA GLY A 188 -15.64 3.16 5.25
C GLY A 188 -16.68 3.33 4.14
N ALA A 189 -17.32 2.25 3.69
CA ALA A 189 -18.41 2.30 2.72
C ALA A 189 -19.62 3.10 3.25
N CYS A 190 -19.98 2.95 4.53
CA CYS A 190 -21.03 3.76 5.16
C CYS A 190 -20.76 5.26 5.04
N LEU A 191 -19.52 5.69 5.33
CA LEU A 191 -19.13 7.11 5.25
C LEU A 191 -19.20 7.64 3.80
N ILE A 192 -18.71 6.86 2.84
CA ILE A 192 -18.73 7.24 1.41
C ILE A 192 -20.18 7.37 0.91
N ILE A 193 -21.04 6.41 1.26
CA ILE A 193 -22.45 6.40 0.85
C ILE A 193 -23.22 7.52 1.57
N ALA A 194 -22.95 7.76 2.86
CA ALA A 194 -23.57 8.86 3.61
C ALA A 194 -23.25 10.23 3.03
N SER A 195 -22.00 10.45 2.60
CA SER A 195 -21.62 11.68 1.92
C SER A 195 -22.38 11.87 0.60
N LEU A 196 -22.58 10.80 -0.16
CA LEU A 196 -23.40 10.83 -1.38
C LEU A 196 -24.88 11.07 -1.07
N ALA A 197 -25.40 10.48 0.01
CA ALA A 197 -26.76 10.66 0.48
C ALA A 197 -27.06 12.12 0.83
N ASP A 198 -26.12 12.80 1.49
CA ASP A 198 -26.25 14.23 1.80
C ASP A 198 -26.23 15.11 0.54
N VAL A 199 -25.41 14.78 -0.46
CA VAL A 199 -25.43 15.47 -1.77
C VAL A 199 -26.77 15.25 -2.49
N ALA A 200 -27.35 14.05 -2.40
CA ALA A 200 -28.66 13.75 -2.98
C ALA A 200 -29.80 14.46 -2.25
N ALA A 201 -29.79 14.48 -0.92
CA ALA A 201 -30.75 15.21 -0.10
C ALA A 201 -30.74 16.71 -0.48
N GLU A 202 -29.57 17.33 -0.57
CA GLU A 202 -29.44 18.72 -1.00
C GLU A 202 -29.94 18.95 -2.43
N ALA A 203 -29.70 18.01 -3.36
CA ALA A 203 -30.25 18.09 -4.71
C ALA A 203 -31.80 18.07 -4.69
N GLU A 204 -32.38 17.31 -3.78
CA GLU A 204 -33.83 17.25 -3.57
C GLU A 204 -34.37 18.42 -2.72
N GLY A 205 -33.51 19.31 -2.21
CA GLY A 205 -33.90 20.45 -1.37
C GLY A 205 -34.17 20.07 0.08
N GLU A 206 -33.70 18.90 0.50
CA GLU A 206 -33.69 18.41 1.87
C GLU A 206 -32.38 18.79 2.57
N ALA A 207 -32.38 18.76 3.91
CA ALA A 207 -31.19 19.09 4.70
C ALA A 207 -30.25 17.87 4.79
N PRO A 208 -28.93 18.04 4.64
CA PRO A 208 -27.96 16.97 4.86
C PRO A 208 -27.93 16.59 6.36
N ALA A 209 -27.86 15.30 6.66
CA ALA A 209 -27.85 14.76 8.02
C ALA A 209 -27.21 13.36 8.15
N ASN A 210 -26.94 12.69 7.02
CA ASN A 210 -26.53 11.29 6.99
C ASN A 210 -25.09 11.12 7.48
N VAL A 211 -24.18 12.02 7.12
CA VAL A 211 -22.78 11.96 7.58
C VAL A 211 -22.69 12.10 9.09
N GLU A 212 -23.43 13.03 9.69
CA GLU A 212 -23.47 13.22 11.15
C GLU A 212 -23.95 11.95 11.86
N LEU A 213 -25.04 11.35 11.36
CA LEU A 213 -25.63 10.15 11.92
C LEU A 213 -24.68 8.94 11.84
N VAL A 214 -24.05 8.71 10.68
CA VAL A 214 -23.07 7.61 10.53
C VAL A 214 -21.83 7.85 11.38
N SER A 215 -21.33 9.08 11.45
CA SER A 215 -20.15 9.40 12.26
C SER A 215 -20.41 9.15 13.74
N ALA A 216 -21.60 9.50 14.24
CA ALA A 216 -22.02 9.19 15.60
C ALA A 216 -22.11 7.67 15.85
N MET A 217 -22.73 6.92 14.92
CA MET A 217 -22.85 5.46 14.99
C MET A 217 -21.46 4.78 15.05
N LEU A 218 -20.53 5.18 14.20
CA LEU A 218 -19.17 4.61 14.16
C LEU A 218 -18.35 4.99 15.39
N SER A 219 -18.52 6.21 15.91
CA SER A 219 -17.89 6.65 17.15
C SER A 219 -18.36 5.82 18.35
N GLU A 220 -19.68 5.59 18.46
CA GLU A 220 -20.26 4.74 19.50
C GLU A 220 -19.76 3.29 19.38
N TRP A 221 -19.64 2.76 18.15
CA TRP A 221 -19.05 1.44 17.95
C TRP A 221 -17.59 1.38 18.40
N ALA A 222 -16.75 2.33 18.01
CA ALA A 222 -15.34 2.38 18.42
C ALA A 222 -15.18 2.49 19.94
N ASP A 223 -16.05 3.25 20.62
CA ASP A 223 -16.07 3.32 22.08
C ASP A 223 -16.41 1.96 22.72
N ARG A 224 -17.37 1.22 22.16
CA ARG A 224 -17.74 -0.13 22.62
C ARG A 224 -16.63 -1.17 22.38
N SER A 225 -15.93 -1.09 21.25
CA SER A 225 -14.90 -2.06 20.86
C SER A 225 -13.50 -1.76 21.45
N ARG A 226 -13.29 -0.55 21.99
CA ARG A 226 -12.00 -0.03 22.48
C ARG A 226 -11.17 -1.00 23.31
N THR A 227 -11.77 -1.72 24.26
CA THR A 227 -11.04 -2.66 25.12
C THR A 227 -10.50 -3.85 24.33
N LEU A 228 -11.30 -4.40 23.41
CA LEU A 228 -10.92 -5.51 22.56
C LEU A 228 -9.89 -5.07 21.51
N THR A 229 -10.10 -3.92 20.87
CA THR A 229 -9.13 -3.29 19.94
C THR A 229 -7.75 -3.14 20.59
N LYS A 230 -7.70 -2.64 21.83
CA LYS A 230 -6.43 -2.51 22.59
C LYS A 230 -5.74 -3.85 22.83
N ALA A 231 -6.49 -4.92 23.07
CA ALA A 231 -5.94 -6.26 23.24
C ALA A 231 -5.44 -6.83 21.90
N LEU A 232 -6.16 -6.62 20.81
CA LEU A 232 -5.81 -7.12 19.48
C LEU A 232 -4.59 -6.43 18.88
N ARG A 233 -4.32 -5.16 19.22
CA ARG A 233 -3.07 -4.46 18.85
C ARG A 233 -1.80 -5.19 19.31
N ALA A 234 -1.90 -6.10 20.27
CA ALA A 234 -0.77 -6.91 20.74
C ALA A 234 -0.57 -8.22 19.95
N THR A 235 -1.43 -8.53 18.98
CA THR A 235 -1.37 -9.76 18.19
C THR A 235 -1.02 -9.43 16.73
N PRO A 236 0.05 -9.99 16.15
CA PRO A 236 0.41 -9.70 14.77
C PRO A 236 -0.67 -10.24 13.80
N PRO A 237 -0.98 -9.51 12.72
CA PRO A 237 -1.86 -10.00 11.66
C PRO A 237 -1.29 -11.25 10.96
N GLY A 238 -2.18 -12.10 10.44
CA GLY A 238 -1.80 -13.17 9.49
C GLY A 238 -1.56 -12.62 8.09
N GLY A 239 -0.57 -13.16 7.36
CA GLY A 239 -0.07 -12.60 6.10
C GLY A 239 0.79 -11.37 6.38
N GLU A 240 2.10 -11.52 6.37
CA GLU A 240 3.02 -10.49 6.88
C GLU A 240 3.17 -9.29 5.94
N PHE A 241 2.90 -9.48 4.64
CA PHE A 241 3.15 -8.49 3.61
C PHE A 241 1.92 -8.23 2.74
N ALA A 242 1.74 -6.97 2.38
CA ALA A 242 0.88 -6.51 1.31
C ALA A 242 1.74 -6.24 0.07
N VAL A 243 1.37 -6.84 -1.06
CA VAL A 243 2.05 -6.62 -2.35
C VAL A 243 1.01 -6.11 -3.34
N THR A 244 1.26 -4.97 -3.96
CA THR A 244 0.39 -4.38 -5.00
C THR A 244 1.20 -4.06 -6.24
N PHE A 245 0.69 -4.40 -7.42
CA PHE A 245 1.35 -4.09 -8.69
C PHE A 245 0.36 -4.02 -9.85
N CYS A 246 0.75 -3.28 -10.89
CA CYS A 246 0.02 -3.19 -12.15
C CYS A 246 0.72 -4.00 -13.24
N GLN A 247 -0.03 -4.75 -14.03
CA GLN A 247 0.46 -5.51 -15.18
C GLN A 247 -0.44 -5.29 -16.40
N VAL A 248 0.14 -5.46 -17.58
CA VAL A 248 -0.61 -5.49 -18.84
C VAL A 248 -0.55 -6.89 -19.42
N GLY A 249 -1.67 -7.42 -19.88
CA GLY A 249 -1.72 -8.78 -20.41
C GLY A 249 -3.11 -9.20 -20.88
N PHE A 250 -3.28 -10.50 -21.13
CA PHE A 250 -4.58 -11.09 -21.48
C PHE A 250 -5.31 -11.59 -20.23
N ALA A 251 -6.62 -11.32 -20.12
CA ALA A 251 -7.45 -11.76 -18.99
C ALA A 251 -7.33 -13.27 -18.68
N ALA A 252 -7.14 -14.09 -19.71
CA ALA A 252 -6.97 -15.54 -19.54
C ALA A 252 -5.71 -15.92 -18.75
N ASP A 253 -4.62 -15.17 -18.92
CA ASP A 253 -3.36 -15.42 -18.21
C ASP A 253 -3.42 -14.89 -16.78
N LEU A 254 -4.08 -13.73 -16.57
CA LEU A 254 -4.33 -13.19 -15.23
C LEU A 254 -5.24 -14.13 -14.40
N LYS A 255 -6.21 -14.81 -15.03
CA LYS A 255 -7.04 -15.81 -14.33
C LYS A 255 -6.21 -16.99 -13.83
N LYS A 256 -5.22 -17.46 -14.62
CA LYS A 256 -4.30 -18.51 -14.19
C LYS A 256 -3.40 -18.03 -13.05
N GLN A 257 -2.90 -16.80 -13.15
CA GLN A 257 -2.08 -16.18 -12.12
C GLN A 257 -2.84 -16.04 -10.80
N ARG A 258 -4.11 -15.60 -10.83
CA ARG A 258 -4.98 -15.59 -9.65
C ARG A 258 -5.04 -16.97 -9.00
N GLY A 259 -5.32 -18.02 -9.77
CA GLY A 259 -5.37 -19.38 -9.24
C GLY A 259 -4.06 -19.85 -8.59
N ALA A 260 -2.91 -19.45 -9.14
CA ALA A 260 -1.61 -19.74 -8.55
C ALA A 260 -1.41 -18.96 -7.22
N LEU A 261 -1.69 -17.66 -7.22
CA LEU A 261 -1.55 -16.81 -6.03
C LEU A 261 -2.48 -17.26 -4.90
N SER A 262 -3.72 -17.66 -5.19
CA SER A 262 -4.68 -18.12 -4.20
C SER A 262 -4.22 -19.36 -3.41
N SER A 263 -3.19 -20.07 -3.88
CA SER A 263 -2.60 -21.21 -3.15
C SER A 263 -1.55 -20.80 -2.10
N THR A 264 -0.99 -19.58 -2.21
CA THR A 264 0.14 -19.10 -1.38
C THR A 264 -0.14 -17.76 -0.68
N CYS A 265 -1.26 -17.12 -1.01
CA CYS A 265 -1.66 -15.82 -0.48
C CYS A 265 -2.94 -15.98 0.36
N SER A 266 -3.01 -15.27 1.48
CA SER A 266 -4.22 -15.23 2.32
C SER A 266 -5.31 -14.35 1.73
N GLU A 267 -4.95 -13.41 0.86
CA GLU A 267 -5.88 -12.58 0.09
C GLU A 267 -5.33 -12.37 -1.32
N VAL A 268 -6.21 -12.42 -2.32
CA VAL A 268 -5.87 -12.11 -3.72
C VAL A 268 -7.00 -11.30 -4.34
N LEU A 269 -6.76 -10.01 -4.54
CA LEU A 269 -7.67 -9.10 -5.22
C LEU A 269 -7.09 -8.75 -6.57
N LEU A 270 -7.88 -8.92 -7.63
CA LEU A 270 -7.48 -8.55 -8.99
C LEU A 270 -8.63 -7.80 -9.66
N THR A 271 -8.34 -6.57 -10.10
CA THR A 271 -9.26 -5.74 -10.90
C THR A 271 -8.58 -5.31 -12.20
N GLY A 272 -9.35 -4.96 -13.21
CA GLY A 272 -8.81 -4.49 -14.48
C GLY A 272 -9.89 -4.25 -15.52
N SER A 273 -9.48 -3.66 -16.63
CA SER A 273 -10.34 -3.48 -17.80
C SER A 273 -9.65 -4.05 -19.03
N VAL A 274 -10.44 -4.68 -19.89
CA VAL A 274 -9.95 -5.28 -21.14
C VAL A 274 -10.66 -4.72 -22.35
N ASP A 275 -9.95 -4.73 -23.46
CA ASP A 275 -10.52 -4.48 -24.78
C ASP A 275 -11.32 -5.70 -25.31
N GLU A 276 -11.80 -5.59 -26.55
CA GLU A 276 -12.61 -6.63 -27.21
C GLU A 276 -11.86 -7.96 -27.42
N ILE A 277 -10.52 -7.94 -27.43
CA ILE A 277 -9.69 -9.14 -27.57
C ILE A 277 -9.22 -9.69 -26.21
N GLY A 278 -9.67 -9.09 -25.10
CA GLY A 278 -9.36 -9.52 -23.74
C GLY A 278 -7.98 -9.07 -23.26
N PHE A 279 -7.35 -8.10 -23.91
CA PHE A 279 -6.07 -7.51 -23.52
C PHE A 279 -6.31 -6.22 -22.74
N GLY A 280 -5.53 -5.97 -21.69
CA GLY A 280 -5.72 -4.77 -20.87
C GLY A 280 -4.77 -4.64 -19.71
N ALA A 281 -5.01 -3.62 -18.89
CA ALA A 281 -4.28 -3.36 -17.67
C ALA A 281 -5.04 -3.90 -16.46
N PHE A 282 -4.30 -4.57 -15.58
CA PHE A 282 -4.79 -5.20 -14.38
C PHE A 282 -3.96 -4.78 -13.19
N THR A 283 -4.62 -4.62 -12.06
CA THR A 283 -3.98 -4.35 -10.79
C THR A 283 -4.25 -5.52 -9.88
N THR A 284 -3.18 -6.04 -9.27
CA THR A 284 -3.24 -7.16 -8.34
C THR A 284 -2.79 -6.68 -6.98
N HIS A 285 -3.52 -7.06 -5.96
CA HIS A 285 -3.15 -6.89 -4.56
C HIS A 285 -3.22 -8.24 -3.85
N VAL A 286 -2.19 -8.56 -3.08
CA VAL A 286 -2.18 -9.78 -2.29
C VAL A 286 -1.69 -9.55 -0.88
N HIS A 287 -2.19 -10.37 0.04
CA HIS A 287 -1.59 -10.58 1.36
C HIS A 287 -0.84 -11.92 1.37
N THR A 288 0.42 -11.92 1.80
CA THR A 288 1.25 -13.13 1.81
C THR A 288 2.35 -13.06 2.87
N ALA A 289 2.82 -14.21 3.34
CA ALA A 289 4.04 -14.32 4.14
C ALA A 289 5.31 -14.47 3.28
N VAL A 290 5.16 -14.70 1.96
CA VAL A 290 6.26 -14.98 1.03
C VAL A 290 6.21 -14.02 -0.17
N PRO A 291 6.47 -12.72 0.01
CA PRO A 291 6.23 -11.70 -1.01
C PRO A 291 6.99 -11.95 -2.31
N LEU A 292 8.17 -12.58 -2.26
CA LEU A 292 8.98 -12.90 -3.44
C LEU A 292 8.24 -13.84 -4.42
N SER A 293 7.45 -14.77 -3.89
CA SER A 293 6.66 -15.71 -4.69
C SER A 293 5.43 -15.08 -5.33
N ALA A 294 5.02 -13.90 -4.85
CA ALA A 294 3.87 -13.17 -5.37
C ALA A 294 4.23 -12.18 -6.49
N LEU A 295 5.51 -11.95 -6.75
CA LEU A 295 5.95 -10.94 -7.70
C LEU A 295 5.53 -11.26 -9.14
N PRO A 296 5.19 -10.23 -9.93
CA PRO A 296 5.05 -10.40 -11.37
C PRO A 296 6.40 -10.70 -12.02
N HIS A 297 6.39 -11.33 -13.20
CA HIS A 297 7.59 -11.57 -13.98
C HIS A 297 7.50 -10.89 -15.36
N PRO A 298 8.40 -9.93 -15.68
CA PRO A 298 9.36 -9.30 -14.77
C PRO A 298 8.69 -8.42 -13.69
N PRO A 299 9.36 -8.16 -12.54
CA PRO A 299 8.88 -7.20 -11.56
C PRO A 299 8.97 -5.78 -12.12
N GLN A 300 7.90 -5.01 -11.99
CA GLN A 300 7.89 -3.60 -12.39
C GLN A 300 6.87 -2.83 -11.55
N GLY A 301 7.29 -1.74 -10.92
CA GLY A 301 6.40 -0.87 -10.16
C GLY A 301 5.64 -1.60 -9.06
N VAL A 302 6.32 -2.43 -8.28
CA VAL A 302 5.70 -3.25 -7.23
C VAL A 302 5.80 -2.51 -5.90
N LEU A 303 4.66 -2.28 -5.27
CA LEU A 303 4.56 -1.69 -3.94
C LEU A 303 4.45 -2.80 -2.90
N LEU A 304 5.38 -2.82 -1.95
CA LEU A 304 5.43 -3.77 -0.85
C LEU A 304 5.38 -3.04 0.48
N GLU A 305 4.53 -3.53 1.37
CA GLU A 305 4.43 -3.07 2.75
C GLU A 305 4.38 -4.26 3.71
N HIS A 306 5.01 -4.10 4.87
CA HIS A 306 4.81 -5.01 5.99
C HIS A 306 3.56 -4.62 6.76
N LEU A 307 2.67 -5.59 7.01
CA LEU A 307 1.34 -5.36 7.58
C LEU A 307 1.32 -5.29 9.10
N SER A 308 2.38 -5.70 9.78
CA SER A 308 2.52 -5.48 11.22
C SER A 308 3.37 -4.24 11.49
N GLU A 309 2.87 -3.36 12.36
CA GLU A 309 3.72 -2.34 12.98
C GLU A 309 4.80 -3.07 13.76
N THR A 310 6.00 -3.03 13.19
CA THR A 310 7.19 -3.77 13.59
C THR A 310 7.34 -3.81 15.11
N GLY A 311 7.18 -5.00 15.65
CA GLY A 311 7.37 -5.34 17.06
C GLY A 311 7.46 -6.85 17.27
N MET A 312 7.91 -7.61 16.26
CA MET A 312 8.14 -9.05 16.38
C MET A 312 9.60 -9.33 16.71
N THR A 313 9.81 -9.98 17.85
CA THR A 313 10.93 -10.89 18.10
C THR A 313 10.79 -12.07 17.13
N LEU A 314 11.79 -12.32 16.29
CA LEU A 314 11.98 -13.67 15.74
C LEU A 314 12.16 -14.62 16.94
N PRO A 315 11.64 -15.86 16.89
CA PRO A 315 12.08 -16.89 17.84
C PRO A 315 13.61 -17.03 17.73
N ASP A 316 14.30 -17.17 18.86
CA ASP A 316 15.75 -17.48 18.88
C ASP A 316 16.01 -18.66 17.94
N SER A 317 16.55 -18.40 16.75
CA SER A 317 16.85 -19.45 15.77
C SER A 317 18.11 -20.18 16.20
N THR A 318 17.95 -21.11 17.15
CA THR A 318 18.94 -22.17 17.42
C THR A 318 18.63 -23.44 16.63
N GLU A 319 17.55 -23.47 15.85
CA GLU A 319 17.24 -24.55 14.91
C GLU A 319 17.41 -24.04 13.47
N GLU A 320 18.42 -24.57 12.77
CA GLU A 320 18.56 -24.45 11.32
C GLU A 320 17.34 -25.09 10.65
N ASP A 321 16.47 -24.28 10.07
CA ASP A 321 15.40 -24.78 9.21
C ASP A 321 16.05 -25.50 8.01
N PRO A 322 15.65 -26.74 7.68
CA PRO A 322 16.25 -27.47 6.56
C PRO A 322 15.92 -26.75 5.26
N LEU A 323 16.97 -26.27 4.59
CA LEU A 323 16.91 -25.68 3.25
C LEU A 323 16.13 -26.60 2.29
N PRO A 324 15.09 -26.13 1.58
CA PRO A 324 14.52 -26.89 0.48
C PRO A 324 15.56 -27.04 -0.63
N GLU A 325 15.72 -28.25 -1.17
CA GLU A 325 16.70 -28.64 -2.22
C GLU A 325 16.59 -27.87 -3.56
N ARG A 326 15.73 -26.83 -3.65
CA ARG A 326 15.72 -25.86 -4.75
C ARG A 326 16.41 -24.59 -4.27
N GLY A 327 17.74 -24.62 -4.35
CA GLY A 327 18.62 -23.53 -3.92
C GLY A 327 18.33 -22.21 -4.62
N ASN A 328 18.32 -21.14 -3.82
CA ASN A 328 18.76 -19.76 -4.12
C ASN A 328 18.19 -18.72 -3.11
N VAL A 329 17.45 -19.15 -2.09
CA VAL A 329 16.92 -18.23 -1.07
C VAL A 329 17.48 -18.61 0.30
N VAL A 330 18.29 -17.72 0.87
CA VAL A 330 18.72 -17.79 2.28
C VAL A 330 17.88 -16.79 3.05
N LEU A 331 17.12 -17.27 4.05
CA LEU A 331 16.43 -16.43 5.03
C LEU A 331 17.47 -15.92 6.04
N LEU A 332 17.57 -14.60 6.18
CA LEU A 332 18.61 -13.94 6.96
C LEU A 332 18.05 -13.50 8.31
N SER A 333 18.39 -14.23 9.37
CA SER A 333 17.82 -14.09 10.72
C SER A 333 18.61 -13.19 11.69
N ARG A 334 19.62 -12.43 11.25
CA ARG A 334 20.44 -11.60 12.17
C ARG A 334 19.86 -10.24 12.56
N PHE A 335 18.78 -9.79 11.93
CA PHE A 335 18.27 -8.42 12.12
C PHE A 335 17.00 -8.38 12.95
N THR A 336 17.11 -8.63 14.26
CA THR A 336 15.99 -8.43 15.19
C THR A 336 16.42 -7.79 16.49
N LYS A 337 16.40 -6.46 16.51
CA LYS A 337 16.23 -5.70 17.74
C LYS A 337 14.96 -4.85 17.68
N LYS A 338 14.34 -4.76 18.86
CA LYS A 338 13.00 -4.24 19.07
C LYS A 338 12.88 -2.78 18.61
N PRO A 339 11.93 -2.45 17.75
CA PRO A 339 11.62 -1.08 17.39
C PRO A 339 11.21 -0.19 18.58
N LEU A 340 11.61 1.08 18.56
CA LEU A 340 11.08 2.11 19.47
C LEU A 340 9.65 2.48 19.04
N ALA A 341 8.71 2.43 19.99
CA ALA A 341 7.25 2.48 19.78
C ALA A 341 6.68 3.90 19.55
N SER A 342 7.19 4.68 18.63
CA SER A 342 6.69 6.04 18.36
C SER A 342 6.73 6.36 16.86
N PRO A 343 5.89 7.28 16.34
CA PRO A 343 5.80 7.51 14.91
C PRO A 343 7.14 8.04 14.38
N ARG A 344 7.87 7.13 13.71
CA ARG A 344 9.15 7.33 13.04
C ARG A 344 8.93 8.14 11.76
N ALA A 345 9.98 8.82 11.27
CA ALA A 345 9.96 9.24 9.87
C ALA A 345 9.68 8.02 9.00
N HIS A 346 8.87 8.20 7.96
CA HIS A 346 8.55 7.10 7.08
C HIS A 346 9.72 6.85 6.13
N LEU A 347 10.11 5.60 6.00
CA LEU A 347 11.15 5.19 5.08
C LEU A 347 10.48 4.70 3.80
N LEU A 348 10.85 5.28 2.67
CA LEU A 348 10.48 4.81 1.34
C LEU A 348 11.74 4.36 0.62
N VAL A 349 11.91 3.06 0.44
CA VAL A 349 13.04 2.49 -0.29
C VAL A 349 12.65 2.28 -1.75
N LEU A 350 13.48 2.77 -2.67
CA LEU A 350 13.37 2.53 -4.10
C LEU A 350 14.45 1.52 -4.49
N SER A 351 14.06 0.28 -4.78
CA SER A 351 14.99 -0.84 -4.97
C SER A 351 14.83 -1.46 -6.35
N GLU A 352 15.92 -2.01 -6.89
CA GLU A 352 15.95 -2.88 -8.07
C GLU A 352 16.30 -4.33 -7.68
N ALA A 353 16.34 -4.64 -6.38
CA ALA A 353 16.71 -5.95 -5.85
C ALA A 353 15.50 -6.65 -5.18
N PRO A 354 14.74 -7.49 -5.92
CA PRO A 354 13.59 -8.22 -5.38
C PRO A 354 13.88 -9.03 -4.11
N ALA A 355 15.11 -9.50 -3.92
CA ALA A 355 15.46 -10.32 -2.77
C ALA A 355 15.69 -9.53 -1.48
N LEU A 356 15.89 -8.21 -1.55
CA LEU A 356 16.08 -7.34 -0.39
C LEU A 356 14.78 -6.68 0.07
N MET A 357 13.70 -6.78 -0.72
CA MET A 357 12.44 -6.10 -0.42
C MET A 357 11.85 -6.51 0.94
N GLU A 358 11.99 -7.79 1.31
CA GLU A 358 11.50 -8.29 2.60
C GLU A 358 12.27 -7.64 3.76
N MET A 359 13.59 -7.51 3.61
CA MET A 359 14.46 -6.88 4.60
C MET A 359 14.08 -5.42 4.83
N PHE A 360 13.94 -4.65 3.75
CA PHE A 360 13.51 -3.26 3.84
C PHE A 360 12.13 -3.14 4.51
N ALA A 361 11.17 -3.97 4.09
CA ALA A 361 9.81 -3.93 4.62
C ALA A 361 9.75 -4.30 6.11
N ARG A 362 10.48 -5.33 6.55
CA ARG A 362 10.61 -5.69 7.98
C ARG A 362 11.37 -4.63 8.78
N GLY A 363 12.25 -3.86 8.14
CA GLY A 363 12.87 -2.65 8.70
C GLY A 363 11.88 -1.49 8.90
N GLY A 364 10.62 -1.64 8.48
CA GLY A 364 9.59 -0.62 8.60
C GLY A 364 9.52 0.32 7.39
N ALA A 365 10.26 0.02 6.31
CA ALA A 365 10.14 0.77 5.07
C ALA A 365 8.92 0.35 4.25
N THR A 366 8.36 1.29 3.52
CA THR A 366 7.58 0.99 2.31
C THR A 366 8.58 0.77 1.19
N VAL A 367 8.42 -0.29 0.40
CA VAL A 367 9.35 -0.61 -0.68
C VAL A 367 8.63 -0.43 -2.01
N LEU A 368 9.23 0.35 -2.90
CA LEU A 368 8.84 0.43 -4.29
C LEU A 368 9.92 -0.24 -5.13
N LEU A 369 9.62 -1.43 -5.61
CA LEU A 369 10.51 -2.28 -6.38
C LEU A 369 10.35 -1.99 -7.88
N GLU A 370 11.47 -1.82 -8.56
CA GLU A 370 11.57 -1.54 -10.00
C GLU A 370 10.70 -0.34 -10.42
N PRO A 371 10.84 0.83 -9.78
CA PRO A 371 10.05 2.01 -10.13
C PRO A 371 10.46 2.54 -11.51
N GLY A 372 9.47 2.78 -12.37
CA GLY A 372 9.64 3.35 -13.70
C GLY A 372 9.16 4.79 -13.86
N GLU A 373 8.26 5.25 -12.98
CA GLU A 373 7.61 6.56 -13.08
C GLU A 373 7.60 7.28 -11.72
N ALA A 374 7.70 8.62 -11.73
CA ALA A 374 7.73 9.43 -10.51
C ALA A 374 6.39 9.36 -9.75
N GLU A 375 5.28 9.17 -10.47
CA GLU A 375 3.94 8.98 -9.91
C GLU A 375 3.84 7.72 -9.04
N GLN A 376 4.68 6.71 -9.27
CA GLN A 376 4.73 5.52 -8.41
C GLN A 376 5.34 5.83 -7.04
N ILE A 377 6.26 6.79 -6.97
CA ILE A 377 6.81 7.29 -5.70
C ILE A 377 5.69 7.98 -4.92
N ASP A 378 4.89 8.84 -5.57
CA ASP A 378 3.75 9.48 -4.92
C ASP A 378 2.70 8.47 -4.43
N TRP A 379 2.43 7.43 -5.24
CA TRP A 379 1.58 6.31 -4.86
C TRP A 379 2.10 5.61 -3.60
N ALA A 380 3.39 5.29 -3.54
CA ALA A 380 4.01 4.65 -2.38
C ALA A 380 3.95 5.52 -1.11
N LEU A 381 4.03 6.84 -1.25
CA LEU A 381 3.95 7.78 -0.12
C LEU A 381 2.54 7.88 0.49
N GLY A 382 1.48 7.71 -0.31
CA GLY A 382 0.09 7.81 0.14
C GLY A 382 -0.23 9.13 0.84
N THR A 383 -0.95 9.08 1.97
CA THR A 383 -1.33 10.25 2.80
C THR A 383 -0.59 10.30 4.14
N ARG A 384 0.56 9.63 4.22
CA ARG A 384 1.34 9.55 5.46
C ARG A 384 1.77 10.95 5.92
N LYS A 385 1.63 11.22 7.23
CA LYS A 385 1.99 12.49 7.88
C LYS A 385 3.42 12.42 8.42
N GLY A 386 4.12 13.56 8.47
CA GLY A 386 5.47 13.67 9.01
C GLY A 386 6.59 13.56 7.96
N PRO A 387 7.86 13.60 8.41
CA PRO A 387 9.00 13.54 7.50
C PRO A 387 9.09 12.17 6.82
N VAL A 388 9.47 12.17 5.56
CA VAL A 388 9.70 10.96 4.77
C VAL A 388 11.13 10.96 4.26
N VAL A 389 11.86 9.88 4.51
CA VAL A 389 13.18 9.63 3.94
C VAL A 389 12.99 8.77 2.69
N VAL A 390 13.29 9.34 1.53
CA VAL A 390 13.35 8.60 0.25
C VAL A 390 14.76 8.05 0.10
N ILE A 391 14.88 6.72 0.03
CA ILE A 391 16.13 5.98 0.03
C ILE A 391 16.27 5.27 -1.33
N PRO A 392 16.93 5.89 -2.32
CA PRO A 392 17.24 5.23 -3.58
C PRO A 392 18.38 4.22 -3.42
N ALA A 393 18.23 3.04 -3.99
CA ALA A 393 19.17 1.94 -3.88
C ALA A 393 20.01 1.72 -5.15
N SER A 394 19.97 2.66 -6.09
CA SER A 394 20.75 2.62 -7.33
C SER A 394 20.88 4.01 -7.95
N GLU A 395 21.78 4.18 -8.93
CA GLU A 395 21.86 5.42 -9.72
C GLU A 395 20.56 5.73 -10.50
N ALA A 396 19.83 4.70 -10.94
CA ALA A 396 18.60 4.87 -11.70
C ALA A 396 17.47 5.37 -10.80
N THR A 397 17.26 4.68 -9.67
CA THR A 397 16.25 5.08 -8.67
C THR A 397 16.59 6.42 -8.02
N ARG A 398 17.87 6.75 -7.86
CA ARG A 398 18.35 8.07 -7.41
C ARG A 398 17.89 9.18 -8.35
N LYS A 399 18.12 9.04 -9.66
CA LYS A 399 17.68 10.03 -10.66
C LYS A 399 16.16 10.23 -10.63
N LEU A 400 15.41 9.13 -10.52
CA LEU A 400 13.95 9.18 -10.44
C LEU A 400 13.48 9.92 -9.17
N ALA A 401 14.11 9.63 -8.03
CA ALA A 401 13.82 10.29 -6.76
C ALA A 401 14.15 11.78 -6.79
N GLU A 402 15.26 12.19 -7.41
CA GLU A 402 15.63 13.60 -7.58
C GLU A 402 14.57 14.36 -8.40
N GLN A 403 14.14 13.78 -9.52
CA GLN A 403 13.07 14.36 -10.35
C GLN A 403 11.75 14.48 -9.59
N PHE A 404 11.40 13.45 -8.80
CA PHE A 404 10.20 13.46 -7.98
C PHE A 404 10.26 14.54 -6.90
N VAL A 405 11.36 14.62 -6.14
CA VAL A 405 11.51 15.59 -5.03
C VAL A 405 11.49 17.01 -5.56
N GLU A 406 12.18 17.29 -6.68
CA GLU A 406 12.16 18.61 -7.33
C GLU A 406 10.74 19.03 -7.73
N SER A 407 9.99 18.11 -8.33
CA SER A 407 8.60 18.36 -8.75
C SER A 407 7.67 18.50 -7.54
N ASN A 408 7.80 17.64 -6.53
CA ASN A 408 6.89 17.60 -5.37
C ASN A 408 7.03 18.81 -4.46
N LEU A 409 8.26 19.31 -4.24
CA LEU A 409 8.49 20.54 -3.46
C LEU A 409 7.75 21.76 -4.04
N SER A 410 7.49 21.76 -5.35
CA SER A 410 6.71 22.81 -6.01
C SER A 410 5.19 22.67 -5.79
N GLU A 411 4.69 21.44 -5.68
CA GLU A 411 3.26 21.16 -5.59
C GLU A 411 2.75 21.00 -4.15
N ASN A 412 3.57 20.49 -3.23
CA ASN A 412 3.20 20.16 -1.86
C ASN A 412 4.30 20.61 -0.87
N PRO A 413 4.49 21.93 -0.69
CA PRO A 413 5.61 22.47 0.11
C PRO A 413 5.56 22.08 1.59
N GLU A 414 4.41 21.62 2.10
CA GLU A 414 4.25 21.16 3.48
C GLU A 414 4.77 19.73 3.71
N ARG A 415 5.03 18.96 2.64
CA ARG A 415 5.56 17.60 2.75
C ARG A 415 7.07 17.64 2.97
N SER A 416 7.51 17.25 4.17
CA SER A 416 8.94 17.15 4.48
C SER A 416 9.52 15.88 3.86
N LEU A 417 10.22 16.05 2.74
CA LEU A 417 10.92 14.98 2.02
C LEU A 417 12.43 15.15 2.18
N VAL A 418 13.10 14.11 2.65
CA VAL A 418 14.57 14.03 2.73
C VAL A 418 15.05 12.94 1.80
N LEU A 419 15.91 13.31 0.85
CA LEU A 419 16.47 12.38 -0.11
C LEU A 419 17.82 11.86 0.37
N ALA A 420 17.91 10.58 0.74
CA ALA A 420 19.15 9.97 1.20
C ALA A 420 20.18 9.85 0.06
N PRO A 421 21.48 10.15 0.28
CA PRO A 421 22.55 10.18 -0.74
C PRO A 421 22.98 8.79 -1.24
N THR A 422 22.20 7.75 -0.98
CA THR A 422 22.50 6.36 -1.33
C THR A 422 22.36 6.12 -2.84
N VAL A 423 23.16 5.21 -3.37
CA VAL A 423 23.18 4.84 -4.81
C VAL A 423 23.40 3.35 -5.02
N ASP A 424 23.22 2.56 -3.97
CA ASP A 424 23.42 1.11 -3.94
C ASP A 424 22.55 0.47 -2.85
N GLU A 425 22.27 -0.82 -3.01
CA GLU A 425 21.38 -1.58 -2.14
C GLU A 425 21.94 -1.77 -0.73
N LEU A 426 23.26 -1.89 -0.56
CA LEU A 426 23.87 -2.13 0.76
C LEU A 426 23.83 -0.88 1.63
N SER A 427 24.15 0.29 1.08
CA SER A 427 23.97 1.57 1.76
C SER A 427 22.51 1.82 2.11
N ALA A 428 21.58 1.45 1.22
CA ALA A 428 20.14 1.57 1.49
C ALA A 428 19.70 0.65 2.64
N VAL A 429 20.17 -0.61 2.66
CA VAL A 429 19.88 -1.58 3.73
C VAL A 429 20.41 -1.07 5.06
N TRP A 430 21.69 -0.69 5.08
CA TRP A 430 22.35 -0.16 6.27
C TRP A 430 21.61 1.05 6.84
N LEU A 431 21.30 2.02 5.97
CA LEU A 431 20.59 3.22 6.37
C LEU A 431 19.18 2.91 6.90
N CYS A 432 18.45 2.02 6.22
CA CYS A 432 17.11 1.62 6.65
C CYS A 432 17.14 1.02 8.06
N GLU A 433 18.12 0.16 8.35
CA GLU A 433 18.29 -0.48 9.64
C GLU A 433 18.67 0.52 10.74
N GLU A 434 19.72 1.32 10.52
CA GLU A 434 20.22 2.27 11.51
C GLU A 434 19.18 3.35 11.84
N LEU A 435 18.42 3.82 10.86
CA LEU A 435 17.34 4.78 11.10
C LEU A 435 16.23 4.20 11.99
N THR A 436 16.06 2.88 12.07
CA THR A 436 15.13 2.28 13.05
C THR A 436 15.61 2.48 14.50
N LYS A 437 16.92 2.66 14.72
CA LYS A 437 17.53 2.79 16.04
C LYS A 437 17.51 4.25 16.54
N VAL A 438 17.23 5.21 15.66
CA VAL A 438 17.21 6.64 15.96
C VAL A 438 15.82 7.12 16.38
N ASP A 439 15.72 7.94 17.44
CA ASP A 439 14.47 8.68 17.74
C ASP A 439 14.40 9.95 16.89
N LEU A 440 13.83 9.79 15.70
CA LEU A 440 13.73 10.85 14.69
C LEU A 440 12.91 12.07 15.14
N ARG A 441 12.10 11.97 16.20
CA ARG A 441 11.37 13.13 16.78
C ARG A 441 12.28 14.09 17.53
N SER A 442 13.41 13.60 18.02
CA SER A 442 14.40 14.41 18.73
C SER A 442 15.23 15.27 17.79
N LEU A 443 15.17 14.97 16.48
CA LEU A 443 15.90 15.70 15.47
C LEU A 443 15.13 16.97 15.07
N PRO A 444 15.80 18.14 15.03
CA PRO A 444 15.16 19.37 14.59
C PRO A 444 14.71 19.24 13.14
N LEU A 445 13.40 19.41 12.90
CA LEU A 445 12.77 19.25 11.59
C LEU A 445 13.24 20.29 10.56
N VAL A 446 13.48 21.54 10.98
CA VAL A 446 14.03 22.67 10.20
C VAL A 446 14.49 23.72 11.24
N PRO A 447 15.57 24.51 11.02
CA PRO A 447 16.37 24.66 9.79
C PRO A 447 17.73 23.97 9.80
N ASP A 448 18.08 23.24 10.86
CA ASP A 448 19.46 22.77 10.98
C ASP A 448 19.76 21.47 10.20
N GLY A 449 18.80 20.83 9.52
CA GLY A 449 19.07 19.60 8.76
C GLY A 449 19.54 18.44 9.65
N GLY A 450 18.88 18.26 10.81
CA GLY A 450 19.26 17.24 11.78
C GLY A 450 19.16 15.82 11.23
N LEU A 451 18.12 15.54 10.43
CA LEU A 451 17.91 14.26 9.77
C LEU A 451 18.95 14.00 8.70
N GLU A 452 19.28 15.00 7.88
CA GLU A 452 20.33 14.91 6.87
C GLU A 452 21.70 14.65 7.50
N ARG A 453 22.04 15.36 8.58
CA ARG A 453 23.30 15.11 9.30
C ARG A 453 23.36 13.71 9.89
N GLU A 454 22.24 13.22 10.43
CA GLU A 454 22.18 11.87 10.99
C GLU A 454 22.33 10.80 9.89
N ILE A 455 21.69 11.01 8.73
CA ILE A 455 21.89 10.15 7.54
C ILE A 455 23.36 10.16 7.12
N GLN A 456 24.01 11.32 7.06
CA GLN A 456 25.44 11.41 6.71
C GLN A 456 26.33 10.73 7.77
N ARG A 457 25.99 10.85 9.05
CA ARG A 457 26.70 10.19 10.15
C ARG A 457 26.62 8.67 9.99
N ILE A 458 25.42 8.11 9.83
CA ILE A 458 25.18 6.69 9.62
C ILE A 458 25.96 6.18 8.40
N LEU A 459 25.90 6.90 7.27
CA LEU A 459 26.59 6.48 6.05
C LEU A 459 28.11 6.62 6.14
N SER A 460 28.64 7.44 7.05
CA SER A 460 30.09 7.54 7.28
C SER A 460 30.68 6.33 8.01
N GLU A 461 29.83 5.49 8.62
CA GLU A 461 30.23 4.25 9.29
C GLU A 461 30.47 3.11 8.31
N ILE A 462 30.19 3.31 7.02
CA ILE A 462 30.29 2.26 6.02
C ILE A 462 31.15 2.64 4.83
N ARG A 463 31.72 1.62 4.20
CA ARG A 463 32.38 1.72 2.91
C ARG A 463 31.81 0.64 1.99
N VAL A 464 31.20 1.07 0.90
CA VAL A 464 30.63 0.19 -0.11
C VAL A 464 31.45 0.25 -1.39
N GLU A 465 31.74 -0.91 -1.98
CA GLU A 465 32.45 -1.03 -3.24
C GLU A 465 31.77 -2.03 -4.18
N LYS A 466 31.73 -1.70 -5.48
CA LYS A 466 31.38 -2.69 -6.52
C LYS A 466 32.51 -3.70 -6.63
N MET A 467 32.17 -4.99 -6.74
CA MET A 467 33.19 -6.02 -6.91
C MET A 467 33.89 -5.86 -8.27
N SER A 468 35.21 -6.05 -8.30
CA SER A 468 36.02 -5.96 -9.51
C SER A 468 37.01 -7.12 -9.61
N ASP A 469 37.78 -7.15 -10.70
CA ASP A 469 38.87 -8.12 -10.91
C ASP A 469 40.01 -7.99 -9.88
N HIS A 470 40.02 -6.93 -9.05
CA HIS A 470 41.01 -6.68 -8.01
C HIS A 470 40.50 -7.02 -6.59
N LEU A 471 39.66 -8.04 -6.48
CA LEU A 471 38.93 -8.40 -5.26
C LEU A 471 39.80 -8.52 -4.00
N GLU A 472 40.99 -9.14 -4.07
CA GLU A 472 41.88 -9.30 -2.91
C GLU A 472 42.28 -7.94 -2.31
N SER A 473 42.73 -7.00 -3.15
CA SER A 473 43.06 -5.64 -2.70
C SER A 473 41.84 -4.85 -2.22
N GLN A 474 40.65 -5.12 -2.75
CA GLN A 474 39.42 -4.48 -2.29
C GLN A 474 39.04 -4.98 -0.89
N LEU A 475 39.11 -6.28 -0.66
CA LEU A 475 38.87 -6.87 0.65
C LEU A 475 39.85 -6.31 1.68
N ASP A 476 41.15 -6.26 1.38
CA ASP A 476 42.14 -5.64 2.26
C ASP A 476 41.78 -4.20 2.64
N GLY A 477 41.31 -3.41 1.66
CA GLY A 477 40.89 -2.03 1.86
C GLY A 477 39.62 -1.88 2.71
N LEU A 478 38.65 -2.79 2.56
CA LEU A 478 37.44 -2.83 3.36
C LEU A 478 37.72 -3.29 4.80
N LEU A 479 38.55 -4.31 4.98
CA LEU A 479 38.92 -4.82 6.29
C LEU A 479 39.78 -3.81 7.07
N ALA A 480 40.68 -3.09 6.39
CA ALA A 480 41.43 -2.00 7.00
C ALA A 480 40.52 -0.85 7.46
N PHE A 481 39.37 -0.65 6.81
CA PHE A 481 38.37 0.30 7.25
C PHE A 481 37.60 -0.18 8.49
N SER A 482 37.37 -1.49 8.62
CA SER A 482 36.52 -2.09 9.66
C SER A 482 37.10 -2.17 11.09
N GLY A 483 38.39 -1.89 11.30
CA GLY A 483 39.00 -1.93 12.64
C GLY A 483 39.44 -3.33 13.10
N GLU A 484 39.95 -3.43 14.34
CA GLU A 484 40.69 -4.63 14.82
C GLU A 484 39.84 -5.64 15.64
N GLU A 485 38.67 -5.28 16.16
CA GLU A 485 37.95 -6.13 17.16
C GLU A 485 36.97 -7.15 16.55
N THR A 486 36.30 -6.84 15.43
CA THR A 486 35.44 -7.77 14.66
C THR A 486 35.35 -7.34 13.19
N LYS A 487 35.75 -8.21 12.25
CA LYS A 487 35.69 -7.92 10.80
C LYS A 487 34.44 -8.58 10.20
N GLU A 488 33.36 -7.82 10.06
CA GLU A 488 32.18 -8.28 9.33
C GLU A 488 32.19 -7.71 7.92
N LEU A 489 32.01 -8.58 6.92
CA LEU A 489 31.90 -8.20 5.52
C LEU A 489 30.56 -8.65 4.98
N PHE A 490 29.86 -7.72 4.34
CA PHE A 490 28.55 -7.97 3.75
C PHE A 490 28.70 -7.92 2.24
N ALA A 491 28.06 -8.87 1.55
CA ALA A 491 28.09 -8.93 0.10
C ALA A 491 26.67 -9.11 -0.44
N VAL A 492 26.26 -8.30 -1.40
CA VAL A 492 25.07 -8.58 -2.21
C VAL A 492 25.55 -9.07 -3.56
N ILE A 493 25.18 -10.29 -3.91
CA ILE A 493 25.60 -10.95 -5.13
C ILE A 493 24.56 -10.69 -6.22
N GLY A 494 25.00 -10.07 -7.31
CA GLY A 494 24.13 -9.75 -8.45
C GLY A 494 23.69 -10.99 -9.23
N ALA A 495 22.59 -10.88 -9.97
CA ALA A 495 21.96 -12.02 -10.65
C ALA A 495 22.75 -12.57 -11.84
N THR A 496 23.65 -11.79 -12.45
CA THR A 496 24.31 -12.11 -13.71
C THR A 496 25.51 -13.05 -13.56
N GLN A 497 26.24 -12.99 -12.45
CA GLN A 497 27.46 -13.79 -12.20
C GLN A 497 27.51 -14.42 -10.81
N ALA A 498 26.34 -14.74 -10.23
CA ALA A 498 26.23 -15.09 -8.82
C ALA A 498 27.13 -16.24 -8.35
N ASN A 499 27.29 -17.29 -9.17
CA ASN A 499 28.08 -18.47 -8.79
C ASN A 499 29.60 -18.20 -8.79
N PRO A 500 30.21 -17.70 -9.88
CA PRO A 500 31.63 -17.31 -9.88
C PRO A 500 32.00 -16.30 -8.81
N ASP A 501 31.17 -15.26 -8.62
CA ASP A 501 31.40 -14.19 -7.65
C ASP A 501 31.42 -14.74 -6.23
N ARG A 502 30.43 -15.56 -5.90
CA ARG A 502 30.34 -16.25 -4.62
C ARG A 502 31.56 -17.14 -4.37
N MET A 503 31.94 -17.98 -5.34
CA MET A 503 33.07 -18.88 -5.16
C MET A 503 34.37 -18.11 -4.90
N SER A 504 34.57 -17.00 -5.60
CA SER A 504 35.74 -16.14 -5.45
C SER A 504 35.78 -15.50 -4.06
N LEU A 505 34.67 -14.92 -3.61
CA LEU A 505 34.54 -14.33 -2.27
C LEU A 505 34.73 -15.36 -1.15
N GLN A 506 34.07 -16.52 -1.25
CA GLN A 506 34.19 -17.57 -0.25
C GLN A 506 35.62 -18.12 -0.17
N SER A 507 36.30 -18.28 -1.31
CA SER A 507 37.68 -18.79 -1.34
C SER A 507 38.67 -17.82 -0.69
N LEU A 508 38.48 -16.51 -0.89
CA LEU A 508 39.34 -15.48 -0.31
C LEU A 508 39.09 -15.30 1.18
N VAL A 509 37.83 -15.24 1.60
CA VAL A 509 37.46 -15.10 3.02
C VAL A 509 37.83 -16.34 3.83
N ALA A 510 37.79 -17.54 3.24
CA ALA A 510 38.21 -18.78 3.91
C ALA A 510 39.68 -18.78 4.37
N LEU A 511 40.50 -17.85 3.85
CA LEU A 511 41.89 -17.68 4.25
C LEU A 511 42.07 -16.83 5.52
N ASP A 512 41.05 -16.10 5.97
CA ASP A 512 41.06 -15.30 7.20
C ASP A 512 39.87 -15.67 8.11
N PRO A 513 40.08 -16.49 9.16
CA PRO A 513 39.01 -16.95 10.05
C PRO A 513 38.41 -15.85 10.93
N GLN A 514 38.96 -14.62 10.90
CA GLN A 514 38.44 -13.47 11.64
C GLN A 514 37.31 -12.75 10.89
N ILE A 515 37.11 -13.07 9.61
CA ILE A 515 36.10 -12.42 8.78
C ILE A 515 34.81 -13.21 8.84
N GLU A 516 33.73 -12.55 9.27
CA GLU A 516 32.38 -13.07 9.08
C GLU A 516 31.81 -12.53 7.76
N LEU A 517 31.54 -13.42 6.80
CA LEU A 517 30.93 -13.06 5.51
C LEU A 517 29.42 -13.33 5.52
N ILE A 518 28.63 -12.27 5.38
CA ILE A 518 27.18 -12.35 5.19
C ILE A 518 26.87 -12.09 3.72
N THR A 519 26.22 -13.04 3.06
CA THR A 519 25.91 -12.96 1.62
C THR A 519 24.42 -12.88 1.39
N TYR A 520 23.99 -11.82 0.74
CA TYR A 520 22.67 -11.65 0.16
C TYR A 520 22.70 -12.05 -1.31
N TYR A 521 21.67 -12.74 -1.76
CA TYR A 521 21.47 -13.03 -3.19
C TYR A 521 20.40 -12.09 -3.69
N GLY A 522 20.58 -11.38 -4.79
CA GLY A 522 19.50 -10.49 -5.22
C GLY A 522 19.66 -9.84 -6.59
N GLY A 523 18.52 -9.57 -7.22
CA GLY A 523 18.33 -9.09 -8.60
C GLY A 523 18.93 -7.73 -8.98
N GLN A 524 19.93 -7.23 -8.24
CA GLN A 524 20.71 -6.08 -8.68
C GLN A 524 21.65 -6.44 -9.83
N THR A 525 22.08 -5.40 -10.55
CA THR A 525 22.86 -5.51 -11.80
C THR A 525 24.23 -6.19 -11.63
N GLY A 526 24.88 -6.03 -10.47
CA GLY A 526 26.19 -6.60 -10.20
C GLY A 526 26.47 -6.79 -8.71
N PRO A 527 27.54 -7.52 -8.35
CA PRO A 527 27.97 -7.75 -6.97
C PRO A 527 28.51 -6.50 -6.28
N THR A 528 28.15 -6.32 -5.01
CA THR A 528 28.57 -5.18 -4.16
C THR A 528 29.05 -5.71 -2.81
N LEU A 529 30.09 -5.09 -2.26
CA LEU A 529 30.71 -5.42 -0.97
C LEU A 529 30.60 -4.24 -0.02
N LEU A 530 30.40 -4.51 1.26
CA LEU A 530 30.28 -3.54 2.33
C LEU A 530 31.21 -3.92 3.48
N GLY A 531 32.04 -2.97 3.88
CA GLY A 531 32.77 -2.98 5.15
C GLY A 531 32.19 -1.94 6.11
N ILE A 532 32.08 -2.30 7.38
CA ILE A 532 31.54 -1.43 8.44
C ILE A 532 32.66 -1.02 9.37
N HIS A 533 32.70 0.25 9.75
CA HIS A 533 33.56 0.80 10.77
C HIS A 533 32.92 0.59 12.14
N SER A 534 33.56 -0.23 13.00
CA SER A 534 33.11 -0.47 14.38
C SER A 534 33.49 0.66 15.34
#